data_AF-A0A8C3U718-F1
#
_entry.id   AF-A0A8C3U718-F1
#
_cell.length_a   1.000
_cell.length_b   1.000
_cell.length_c   1.000
_cell.angle_alpha   90.00
_cell.angle_beta   90.00
_cell.angle_gamma   90.00
#
_symmetry.space_group_name_H-M   'P 1'
#
loop_
_entity.id
_entity.type
_entity.pdbx_description
1 polymer ?
#
loop_
_entity_poly.entity_id
_entity_poly.type
_entity_poly.pdbx_seq_one_letter_code
_entity_poly.pdbx_strand_id
1 'polypeptide(L)'
;MSGLLAALVAVSQKAAEVARLCRAEEPLFRLLVAEKTGPERNARFLQDFKTLADVLIQEVIKHDLGTQVGTFPELRGHIHGEESNEFRDAEGEWHGDSAGRCRVPG
;
A
#
# COMPACT_ATOMS: atom_id res chain seq x y z
N MET A 1 -10.69 -27.03 3.37
CA MET A 1 -9.96 -26.45 2.21
C MET A 1 -10.69 -25.29 1.52
N SER A 2 -11.74 -24.67 2.11
CA SER A 2 -12.51 -23.58 1.49
C SER A 2 -12.31 -22.19 2.12
N GLY A 3 -11.63 -22.10 3.27
CA GLY A 3 -11.44 -20.84 3.99
C GLY A 3 -10.50 -19.85 3.31
N LEU A 4 -9.48 -20.33 2.60
CA LEU A 4 -8.48 -19.46 1.97
C LEU A 4 -9.08 -18.63 0.84
N LEU A 5 -9.88 -19.26 -0.02
CA LEU A 5 -10.55 -18.55 -1.11
C LEU A 5 -11.53 -17.50 -0.58
N ALA A 6 -12.30 -17.84 0.46
CA ALA A 6 -13.20 -16.88 1.10
C ALA A 6 -12.44 -15.70 1.72
N ALA A 7 -11.31 -15.96 2.37
CA ALA A 7 -10.44 -14.92 2.92
C ALA A 7 -9.84 -14.03 1.81
N LEU A 8 -9.40 -14.63 0.70
CA LEU A 8 -8.90 -13.89 -0.48
C LEU A 8 -9.98 -12.99 -1.09
N VAL A 9 -11.22 -13.48 -1.19
CA VAL A 9 -12.35 -12.67 -1.68
C VAL A 9 -12.65 -11.51 -0.73
N ALA A 10 -12.69 -11.77 0.58
CA ALA A 10 -12.96 -10.75 1.59
C ALA A 10 -11.89 -9.65 1.61
N VAL A 11 -10.61 -10.03 1.58
CA VAL A 11 -9.50 -9.06 1.58
C VAL A 11 -9.42 -8.29 0.26
N SER A 12 -9.77 -8.93 -0.87
CA SER A 12 -9.86 -8.25 -2.16
C SER A 12 -10.95 -7.18 -2.17
N GLN A 13 -12.11 -7.45 -1.54
CA GLN A 13 -13.16 -6.45 -1.39
C GLN A 13 -12.69 -5.25 -0.55
N LYS A 14 -11.99 -5.51 0.57
CA LYS A 14 -11.42 -4.44 1.41
C LYS A 14 -10.38 -3.61 0.65
N ALA A 15 -9.49 -4.25 -0.09
CA ALA A 15 -8.54 -3.58 -0.98
C ALA A 15 -9.25 -2.71 -2.03
N ALA A 16 -10.33 -3.22 -2.64
CA ALA A 16 -11.14 -2.46 -3.58
C ALA A 16 -11.82 -1.24 -2.93
N GLU A 17 -12.25 -1.33 -1.68
CA GLU A 17 -12.79 -0.20 -0.92
C GLU A 17 -11.75 0.90 -0.70
N VAL A 18 -10.52 0.54 -0.33
CA VAL A 18 -9.39 1.50 -0.24
C VAL A 18 -9.18 2.19 -1.58
N ALA A 19 -9.10 1.44 -2.68
CA ALA A 19 -8.92 2.01 -4.02
C ALA A 19 -10.08 2.94 -4.42
N ARG A 20 -11.32 2.63 -4.04
CA ARG A 20 -12.47 3.52 -4.26
C ARG A 20 -12.36 4.79 -3.45
N LEU A 21 -11.96 4.73 -2.18
CA LEU A 21 -11.77 5.90 -1.32
C LEU A 21 -10.71 6.84 -1.86
N CYS A 22 -9.58 6.30 -2.34
CA CYS A 22 -8.54 7.11 -2.98
C CYS A 22 -9.07 7.90 -4.19
N ARG A 23 -10.11 7.40 -4.88
CA ARG A 23 -10.74 8.07 -6.03
C ARG A 23 -11.94 8.95 -5.66
N ALA A 24 -12.65 8.62 -4.58
CA ALA A 24 -13.87 9.33 -4.17
C ALA A 24 -13.55 10.63 -3.41
N GLU A 25 -12.46 10.63 -2.64
CA GLU A 25 -12.03 11.79 -1.89
C GLU A 25 -11.22 12.73 -2.78
N GLU A 26 -11.79 13.91 -3.05
CA GLU A 26 -11.18 14.93 -3.92
C GLU A 26 -9.71 15.24 -3.60
N PRO A 27 -9.27 15.38 -2.32
CA PRO A 27 -7.85 15.58 -2.01
C PRO A 27 -6.97 14.39 -2.41
N LEU A 28 -7.43 13.16 -2.21
CA LEU A 28 -6.68 11.95 -2.56
C LEU A 28 -6.66 11.74 -4.07
N PHE A 29 -7.77 12.02 -4.74
CA PHE A 29 -7.87 11.93 -6.19
C PHE A 29 -6.93 12.92 -6.88
N ARG A 30 -6.79 14.14 -6.35
CA ARG A 30 -5.81 15.12 -6.85
C ARG A 30 -4.38 14.63 -6.71
N LEU A 31 -4.03 13.96 -5.61
CA LEU A 31 -2.71 13.37 -5.44
C LEU A 31 -2.48 12.20 -6.41
N LEU A 32 -3.52 11.41 -6.67
CA LEU A 32 -3.54 10.29 -7.65
C LEU A 32 -3.38 10.74 -9.11
N VAL A 33 -3.95 11.90 -9.46
CA VAL A 33 -4.01 12.43 -10.83
C VAL A 33 -3.07 13.62 -11.01
N ALA A 34 -2.22 13.92 -10.02
CA ALA A 34 -1.18 14.93 -10.14
C ALA A 34 -0.13 14.48 -11.17
N GLU A 35 -0.47 14.61 -12.46
CA GLU A 35 0.46 14.46 -13.55
C GLU A 35 1.54 15.52 -13.43
N LYS A 36 2.78 15.06 -13.61
CA LYS A 36 4.02 15.86 -13.67
C LYS A 36 3.91 16.96 -14.73
N THR A 37 3.28 18.07 -14.40
CA THR A 37 3.15 19.23 -15.27
C THR A 37 4.21 20.25 -14.90
N GLY A 38 5.34 20.23 -15.60
CA GLY A 38 6.33 21.32 -15.59
C GLY A 38 7.82 20.92 -15.54
N PRO A 39 8.71 21.92 -15.66
CA PRO A 39 10.17 21.75 -15.58
C PRO A 39 10.67 21.43 -14.16
N GLU A 40 9.81 21.53 -13.13
CA GLU A 40 10.05 21.05 -11.76
C GLU A 40 9.81 19.54 -11.64
N ARG A 41 10.34 18.79 -12.60
CA ARG A 41 10.41 17.33 -12.55
C ARG A 41 11.46 16.93 -11.51
N ASN A 42 11.20 17.25 -10.24
CA ASN A 42 11.98 16.74 -9.13
C ASN A 42 11.86 15.22 -9.17
N ALA A 43 12.91 14.55 -9.64
CA ALA A 43 13.08 13.10 -9.62
C ALA A 43 13.09 12.51 -8.19
N ARG A 44 12.62 13.27 -7.18
CA ARG A 44 12.54 12.90 -5.77
C ARG A 44 11.10 12.74 -5.27
N PHE A 45 10.11 13.37 -5.92
CA PHE A 45 8.68 13.01 -5.74
C PHE A 45 8.30 11.73 -6.53
N LEU A 46 9.29 10.89 -6.81
CA LEU A 46 9.16 9.70 -7.67
C LEU A 46 8.55 8.49 -6.97
N GLN A 47 8.28 8.55 -5.66
CA GLN A 47 7.21 7.74 -5.08
C GLN A 47 5.90 8.50 -5.26
N ASP A 48 5.34 8.31 -6.45
CA ASP A 48 4.03 8.77 -6.87
C ASP A 48 2.99 8.37 -5.81
N PHE A 49 2.00 9.21 -5.52
CA PHE A 49 0.91 8.82 -4.61
C PHE A 49 0.20 7.56 -5.12
N LYS A 50 0.26 7.30 -6.43
CA LYS A 50 -0.08 6.01 -7.03
C LYS A 50 0.71 4.84 -6.42
N THR A 51 2.04 4.94 -6.35
CA THR A 51 2.90 3.93 -5.72
C THR A 51 2.56 3.75 -4.23
N LEU A 52 2.26 4.83 -3.51
CA LEU A 52 1.81 4.75 -2.12
C LEU A 52 0.48 3.99 -1.98
N ALA A 53 -0.48 4.24 -2.88
CA ALA A 53 -1.75 3.54 -2.89
C ALA A 53 -1.56 2.04 -3.24
N ASP A 54 -0.69 1.73 -4.21
CA ASP A 54 -0.37 0.36 -4.62
C ASP A 54 0.30 -0.42 -3.47
N VAL A 55 1.26 0.19 -2.75
CA VAL A 55 1.86 -0.38 -1.52
C VAL A 55 0.84 -0.55 -0.40
N LEU A 56 -0.01 0.44 -0.13
CA LEU A 56 -1.02 0.35 0.93
C LEU A 56 -1.97 -0.81 0.69
N ILE A 57 -2.46 -0.97 -0.54
CA ILE A 57 -3.32 -2.08 -0.93
C ILE A 57 -2.61 -3.42 -0.72
N GLN A 58 -1.35 -3.51 -1.14
CA GLN A 58 -0.54 -4.72 -0.96
C GLN A 58 -0.34 -5.08 0.52
N GLU A 59 -0.01 -4.10 1.36
CA GLU A 59 0.21 -4.31 2.80
C GLU A 59 -1.08 -4.63 3.54
N VAL A 60 -2.24 -4.07 3.14
CA VAL A 60 -3.56 -4.48 3.66
C VAL A 60 -3.80 -5.97 3.40
N ILE A 61 -3.50 -6.44 2.18
CA ILE A 61 -3.68 -7.86 1.82
C ILE A 61 -2.73 -8.75 2.64
N LYS A 62 -1.45 -8.40 2.70
CA LYS A 62 -0.45 -9.15 3.49
C LYS A 62 -0.80 -9.19 4.97
N HIS A 63 -1.20 -8.06 5.53
CA HIS A 63 -1.56 -7.93 6.93
C HIS A 63 -2.79 -8.77 7.25
N ASP A 64 -3.87 -8.63 6.51
CA ASP A 64 -5.13 -9.30 6.84
C ASP A 64 -5.09 -10.81 6.62
N LEU A 65 -4.31 -11.29 5.64
CA LEU A 65 -4.08 -12.73 5.45
C LEU A 65 -3.08 -13.31 6.47
N GLY A 66 -2.09 -12.52 6.91
CA GLY A 66 -1.02 -12.95 7.81
C GLY A 66 -1.26 -12.67 9.31
N THR A 67 -2.31 -11.94 9.68
CA THR A 67 -2.73 -11.67 11.07
C THR A 67 -4.04 -12.38 11.42
N GLN A 68 -4.47 -12.30 12.69
CA GLN A 68 -5.55 -13.10 13.30
C GLN A 68 -6.92 -13.07 12.61
N VAL A 69 -7.17 -12.18 11.64
CA VAL A 69 -8.38 -12.18 10.80
C VAL A 69 -8.30 -13.25 9.69
N GLY A 70 -7.10 -13.54 9.20
CA GLY A 70 -6.78 -14.62 8.26
C GLY A 70 -6.41 -15.89 9.02
N THR A 71 -7.12 -16.98 8.72
CA THR A 71 -6.90 -18.31 9.33
C THR A 71 -5.65 -19.01 8.78
N PHE A 72 -4.59 -18.27 8.40
CA PHE A 72 -3.43 -18.79 7.67
C PHE A 72 -2.08 -18.19 8.14
N PRO A 73 -1.67 -18.43 9.41
CA PRO A 73 -0.37 -17.98 9.91
C PRO A 73 0.81 -18.45 9.06
N GLU A 74 0.66 -19.59 8.37
CA GLU A 74 1.67 -20.15 7.47
C GLU A 74 1.96 -19.26 6.26
N LEU A 75 1.02 -18.41 5.86
CA LEU A 75 1.20 -17.46 4.75
C LEU A 75 1.98 -16.21 5.17
N ARG A 76 2.20 -15.99 6.48
CA ARG A 76 2.96 -14.85 6.96
C ARG A 76 4.40 -14.92 6.45
N GLY A 77 4.83 -13.87 5.75
CA GLY A 77 6.15 -13.81 5.11
C GLY A 77 6.25 -14.50 3.75
N HIS A 78 5.20 -15.18 3.29
CA HIS A 78 5.14 -15.87 1.99
C HIS A 78 4.25 -15.14 0.97
N ILE A 79 3.68 -13.99 1.35
CA ILE A 79 2.90 -13.14 0.45
C ILE A 79 3.85 -12.09 -0.14
N HIS A 80 4.17 -12.24 -1.42
CA HIS A 80 5.01 -11.34 -2.18
C HIS A 80 4.15 -10.44 -3.08
N GLY A 81 4.68 -9.29 -3.46
CA GLY A 81 4.03 -8.38 -4.39
C GLY A 81 5.04 -7.50 -5.11
N GLU A 82 4.56 -6.70 -6.05
CA GLU A 82 5.36 -5.87 -6.94
C GLU A 82 6.05 -4.72 -6.19
N GLU A 83 5.36 -4.15 -5.21
CA GLU A 83 5.80 -2.92 -4.56
C GLU A 83 6.62 -3.18 -3.29
N SER A 84 7.66 -2.38 -3.08
CA SER A 84 8.40 -2.35 -1.81
C SER A 84 7.63 -1.53 -0.79
N ASN A 85 7.58 -1.99 0.46
CA ASN A 85 7.01 -1.22 1.56
C ASN A 85 7.99 -0.20 2.15
N GLU A 86 9.12 0.03 1.49
CA GLU A 86 10.10 1.04 1.88
C GLU A 86 9.81 2.37 1.18
N PHE A 87 9.63 3.42 1.98
CA PHE A 87 9.42 4.79 1.48
C PHE A 87 10.58 5.71 1.82
N ARG A 88 10.86 6.64 0.91
CA ARG A 88 11.76 7.77 1.14
C ARG A 88 10.98 9.06 1.06
N ASP A 89 11.16 9.96 2.03
CA ASP A 89 10.55 11.29 1.96
C ASP A 89 11.28 12.21 0.98
N ALA A 90 10.79 13.45 0.85
CA ALA A 90 11.31 14.44 -0.10
C ALA A 90 12.75 14.87 0.23
N GLU A 91 13.14 14.75 1.50
CA GLU A 91 14.45 15.03 2.07
C GLU A 91 15.42 13.86 1.87
N GLY A 92 14.90 12.67 1.57
CA GLY A 92 15.64 11.43 1.37
C GLY A 92 15.88 10.66 2.67
N GLU A 93 15.18 11.01 3.76
CA GLU A 93 15.16 10.22 4.98
C GLU A 93 14.34 8.95 4.82
N TRP A 94 14.79 7.94 5.55
CA TRP A 94 14.21 6.60 5.56
C TRP A 94 13.09 6.54 6.58
N HIS A 95 11.87 6.27 6.11
CA HIS A 95 10.74 5.96 7.00
C HIS A 95 10.44 4.46 6.95
N GLY A 96 11.30 3.69 7.61
CA GLY A 96 11.14 2.25 7.78
C GLY A 96 11.96 1.73 8.97
N ASP A 97 11.35 0.88 9.80
CA ASP A 97 12.10 0.15 10.83
C ASP A 97 12.94 -0.95 10.16
N SER A 98 14.07 -1.33 10.76
CA SER A 98 14.99 -2.42 10.36
C SER A 98 14.34 -3.81 10.20
N ALA A 99 13.02 -3.90 10.42
CA ALA A 99 12.15 -5.06 10.25
C ALA A 99 11.06 -4.87 9.16
N GLY A 100 11.13 -3.83 8.32
CA GLY A 100 10.20 -3.61 7.21
C GLY A 100 8.78 -3.21 7.63
N ARG A 101 8.62 -2.42 8.71
CA ARG A 101 7.32 -1.86 9.11
C ARG A 101 7.27 -0.36 8.80
N CYS A 102 6.30 0.06 7.98
CA CYS A 102 6.00 1.47 7.75
C CYS A 102 5.48 2.11 9.04
N ARG A 103 6.14 3.16 9.54
CA ARG A 103 5.51 4.10 10.47
C ARG A 103 4.97 5.25 9.63
N VAL A 104 3.66 5.48 9.73
CA VAL A 104 3.07 6.74 9.26
C VAL A 104 3.45 7.80 10.30
N PRO A 105 4.17 8.87 9.93
CA PRO A 105 4.40 9.98 10.86
C PRO A 105 3.06 10.61 11.24
N GLY A 106 2.89 10.90 12.53
CA GLY A 106 1.69 11.53 13.10
C GLY A 106 1.77 13.05 13.08
#